data_AF-A0A950WEJ4-F1
#
_entry.id   AF-A0A950WEJ4-F1
#
_cell.length_a   1.000
_cell.length_b   1.000
_cell.length_c   1.000
_cell.angle_alpha   90.00
_cell.angle_beta   90.00
_cell.angle_gamma   90.00
#
_symmetry.space_group_name_H-M   'P 1'
#
loop_
_entity.id
_entity.type
_entity.pdbx_description
1 polymer ?
#
loop_
_entity_poly.entity_id
_entity_poly.type
_entity_poly.pdbx_seq_one_letter_code
_entity_poly.pdbx_strand_id
1 'polypeptide(L)'
;MKYLLSSLFVLLATVAAFSQTTKYKDTTEVPRIALEDAKKAYDDKSAIFIDARPVEAYKNEHIKGATNIPLGSTTDFSSLPRGKTIIVYCS
;
A
#
# COMPACT_ATOMS: atom_id res chain seq x y z
N MET A 1 -3.62 -6.21 -53.63
CA MET A 1 -4.16 -4.96 -53.06
C MET A 1 -4.83 -5.29 -51.73
N LYS A 2 -4.24 -4.79 -50.63
CA LYS A 2 -4.82 -4.53 -49.30
C LYS A 2 -5.41 -5.70 -48.49
N TYR A 3 -4.59 -6.51 -47.83
CA TYR A 3 -4.84 -7.00 -46.44
C TYR A 3 -3.50 -7.45 -45.83
N LEU A 4 -2.57 -6.50 -45.71
CA LEU A 4 -1.33 -6.62 -44.95
C LEU A 4 -1.38 -5.48 -43.93
N LEU A 5 -1.24 -5.80 -42.63
CA LEU A 5 -1.13 -4.87 -41.49
C LEU A 5 -2.47 -4.35 -40.90
N SER A 6 -3.06 -5.04 -39.90
CA SER A 6 -3.89 -4.33 -38.89
C SER A 6 -4.34 -5.13 -37.65
N SER A 7 -4.21 -6.46 -37.57
CA SER A 7 -4.77 -7.22 -36.42
C SER A 7 -3.76 -7.69 -35.37
N LEU A 8 -2.50 -7.25 -35.40
CA LEU A 8 -1.48 -7.61 -34.41
C LEU A 8 -1.29 -6.52 -33.34
N PHE A 9 -2.34 -5.78 -33.00
CA PHE A 9 -2.28 -4.77 -31.94
C PHE A 9 -2.89 -5.33 -30.65
N VAL A 10 -2.00 -5.45 -29.65
CA VAL A 10 -2.29 -5.49 -28.21
C VAL A 10 -2.85 -6.80 -27.65
N LEU A 11 -2.02 -7.84 -27.57
CA LEU A 11 -2.24 -8.91 -26.59
C LEU A 11 -0.94 -9.42 -25.94
N LEU A 12 0.01 -8.52 -25.67
CA LEU A 12 1.22 -8.87 -24.90
C LEU A 12 1.64 -7.77 -23.91
N ALA A 13 0.65 -7.14 -23.29
CA ALA A 13 0.87 -6.27 -22.14
C ALA A 13 -0.04 -6.70 -20.99
N THR A 14 -0.05 -7.99 -20.66
CA THR A 14 -0.43 -8.40 -19.30
C THR A 14 0.68 -7.88 -18.39
N VAL A 15 0.45 -6.68 -17.87
CA VAL A 15 1.26 -5.99 -16.89
C VAL A 15 1.52 -6.94 -15.73
N ALA A 16 2.67 -7.61 -15.76
CA ALA A 16 3.28 -8.14 -14.56
C ALA A 16 3.81 -6.92 -13.79
N ALA A 17 2.91 -6.23 -13.09
CA ALA A 17 3.30 -5.33 -12.01
C ALA A 17 3.86 -6.22 -10.90
N PHE A 18 5.11 -6.64 -11.09
CA PHE A 18 5.90 -7.34 -10.11
C PHE A 18 6.15 -6.33 -9.00
N SER A 19 5.35 -6.39 -7.94
CA SER A 19 5.58 -5.60 -6.72
C SER A 19 6.89 -6.10 -6.13
N GLN A 20 7.98 -5.39 -6.42
CA GLN A 20 9.28 -5.67 -5.83
C GLN A 20 9.18 -5.37 -4.33
N THR A 21 9.29 -6.41 -3.50
CA THR A 21 9.37 -6.27 -2.06
C THR A 21 10.78 -5.84 -1.69
N THR A 22 11.00 -4.55 -1.50
CA THR A 22 12.30 -4.03 -1.04
C THR A 22 12.32 -4.04 0.48
N LYS A 23 13.28 -4.76 1.07
CA LYS A 23 13.54 -4.64 2.51
C LYS A 23 14.43 -3.43 2.73
N TYR A 24 13.90 -2.43 3.42
CA TYR A 24 14.65 -1.23 3.80
C TYR A 24 15.62 -1.55 4.93
N LYS A 25 16.82 -0.93 4.89
CA LYS A 25 17.84 -1.13 5.92
C LYS A 25 17.47 -0.42 7.23
N ASP A 26 16.91 0.78 7.10
CA ASP A 26 16.42 1.59 8.21
C ASP A 26 15.27 2.52 7.75
N THR A 27 14.76 3.33 8.68
CA THR A 27 13.57 4.17 8.48
C THR A 27 13.81 5.40 7.59
N THR A 28 15.06 5.69 7.23
CA THR A 28 15.42 6.82 6.35
C THR A 28 15.21 6.47 4.88
N GLU A 29 15.33 5.19 4.52
CA GLU A 29 15.12 4.70 3.16
C GLU A 29 13.64 4.45 2.83
N VAL A 30 12.78 4.39 3.84
CA VAL A 30 11.35 4.17 3.67
C VAL A 30 10.71 5.42 3.03
N PRO A 31 10.06 5.29 1.85
CA PRO A 31 9.43 6.41 1.18
C PRO A 31 8.41 7.09 2.08
N ARG A 32 8.46 8.42 2.12
CA ARG A 32 7.46 9.24 2.79
C ARG A 32 6.43 9.70 1.78
N ILE A 33 5.19 9.81 2.24
CA ILE A 33 4.06 10.30 1.46
C ILE A 33 3.53 11.56 2.12
N ALA A 34 3.14 12.56 1.32
CA ALA A 34 2.50 13.76 1.83
C ALA A 34 1.10 13.44 2.37
N LEU A 35 0.58 14.25 3.29
CA LEU A 35 -0.68 13.96 3.98
C LEU A 35 -1.87 13.96 3.01
N GLU A 36 -1.88 14.91 2.10
CA GLU A 36 -2.85 15.09 1.03
C GLU A 36 -2.90 13.88 0.10
N ASP A 37 -1.74 13.34 -0.29
CA ASP A 37 -1.63 12.17 -1.17
C ASP A 37 -2.04 10.90 -0.43
N ALA A 38 -1.67 10.77 0.84
CA ALA A 38 -2.09 9.65 1.69
C ALA A 38 -3.60 9.63 1.86
N LYS A 39 -4.21 10.80 2.11
CA LYS A 39 -5.66 10.94 2.20
C LYS A 39 -6.33 10.61 0.87
N LYS A 40 -5.83 11.14 -0.24
CA LYS A 40 -6.36 10.85 -1.57
C LYS A 40 -6.32 9.35 -1.88
N ALA A 41 -5.19 8.69 -1.61
CA ALA A 41 -5.04 7.26 -1.84
C ALA A 41 -6.00 6.41 -0.99
N TYR A 42 -6.25 6.84 0.26
CA TYR A 42 -7.23 6.19 1.12
C TYR A 42 -8.67 6.40 0.62
N ASP A 43 -9.04 7.62 0.25
CA ASP A 43 -10.36 7.94 -0.29
C ASP A 43 -10.64 7.19 -1.61
N ASP A 44 -9.61 7.05 -2.47
CA ASP A 44 -9.63 6.26 -3.71
C ASP A 44 -9.63 4.74 -3.47
N LYS A 45 -9.58 4.30 -2.21
CA LYS A 45 -9.48 2.89 -1.80
C LYS A 45 -8.25 2.17 -2.36
N SER A 46 -7.23 2.90 -2.78
CA SER A 46 -5.96 2.35 -3.27
C SER A 46 -4.94 2.13 -2.15
N ALA A 47 -5.15 2.75 -0.99
CA ALA A 47 -4.33 2.57 0.20
C ALA A 47 -5.13 2.16 1.45
N ILE A 48 -4.42 1.60 2.43
CA ILE A 48 -4.89 1.39 3.80
C ILE A 48 -3.95 2.06 4.79
N PHE A 49 -4.48 2.40 5.97
CA PHE A 49 -3.67 2.89 7.08
C PHE A 49 -3.43 1.80 8.12
N ILE A 50 -2.17 1.68 8.54
CA ILE A 50 -1.75 0.85 9.67
C ILE A 50 -1.20 1.75 10.76
N ASP A 51 -1.79 1.68 11.95
CA ASP A 51 -1.30 2.36 13.15
C ASP A 51 -0.33 1.43 13.89
N ALA A 52 0.94 1.80 13.95
CA ALA A 52 1.98 1.02 14.58
C ALA A 52 2.20 1.35 16.08
N ARG A 53 1.39 2.25 16.64
CA ARG A 53 1.45 2.67 18.05
C ARG A 53 0.86 1.61 18.99
N PRO A 54 1.10 1.72 20.32
CA PRO A 54 0.42 0.90 21.32
C PRO A 54 -1.10 0.96 21.22
N VAL A 55 -1.75 -0.12 21.64
CA VAL A 55 -3.20 -0.30 21.54
C VAL A 55 -3.96 0.80 22.28
N GLU A 56 -3.41 1.29 23.38
CA GLU A 56 -3.98 2.35 24.21
C GLU A 56 -4.06 3.66 23.44
N ALA A 57 -2.99 4.01 22.70
CA ALA A 57 -2.95 5.22 21.88
C ALA A 57 -3.98 5.15 20.74
N TYR A 58 -4.07 4.01 20.06
CA TYR A 58 -5.08 3.77 19.02
C TYR A 58 -6.50 3.87 19.58
N LYS A 59 -6.78 3.27 20.75
CA LYS A 59 -8.11 3.32 21.38
C LYS A 59 -8.53 4.73 21.76
N ASN A 60 -7.59 5.58 22.17
CA ASN A 60 -7.87 6.98 22.48
C ASN A 60 -8.23 7.77 21.22
N GLU A 61 -7.40 7.66 20.18
CA GLU A 61 -7.64 8.29 18.88
C GLU A 61 -6.83 7.64 17.78
N HIS A 62 -7.41 7.57 16.58
CA HIS A 62 -6.74 7.03 15.39
C HIS A 62 -7.42 7.54 14.12
N ILE A 63 -6.72 7.37 12.99
CA ILE A 63 -7.31 7.63 11.67
C ILE A 63 -8.48 6.66 11.45
N LYS A 64 -9.68 7.18 11.18
CA LYS A 64 -10.88 6.36 10.95
C LYS A 64 -10.64 5.31 9.86
N GLY A 65 -10.81 4.05 10.23
CA GLY A 65 -10.62 2.88 9.34
C GLY A 65 -9.17 2.38 9.25
N ALA A 66 -8.25 2.93 10.02
CA ALA A 66 -6.92 2.34 10.20
C ALA A 66 -7.00 1.05 11.01
N THR A 67 -6.12 0.10 10.74
CA THR A 67 -5.93 -1.11 11.55
C THR A 67 -4.76 -0.91 12.50
N ASN A 68 -4.92 -1.23 13.80
CA ASN A 68 -3.81 -1.20 14.73
C ASN A 68 -2.97 -2.48 14.63
N ILE A 69 -1.69 -2.33 14.33
CA ILE A 69 -0.70 -3.41 14.38
C ILE A 69 0.53 -2.86 15.12
N PRO A 70 0.58 -2.96 16.46
CA PRO A 70 1.67 -2.41 17.24
C PRO A 70 3.04 -2.96 16.81
N LEU A 71 4.06 -2.11 16.88
CA LEU A 71 5.45 -2.53 16.69
C LEU A 71 5.79 -3.68 17.65
N GLY A 72 6.44 -4.71 17.13
CA GLY A 72 6.80 -5.92 17.89
C GLY A 72 5.64 -6.92 18.09
N SER A 73 4.45 -6.65 17.54
CA SER A 73 3.38 -7.65 17.55
C SER A 73 3.73 -8.88 16.71
N THR A 74 3.28 -10.06 17.13
CA THR A 74 3.41 -11.31 16.39
C THR A 74 2.26 -11.52 15.40
N THR A 75 1.74 -10.42 14.83
CA THR A 75 0.54 -10.44 13.99
C THR A 75 0.82 -11.14 12.66
N ASP A 76 -0.13 -11.95 12.19
CA ASP A 76 -0.09 -12.50 10.84
C ASP A 76 -0.49 -11.42 9.81
N PHE A 77 0.50 -10.99 9.03
CA PHE A 77 0.32 -9.99 7.97
C PHE A 77 -0.34 -10.56 6.70
N SER A 78 -0.59 -11.88 6.63
CA SER A 78 -1.21 -12.54 5.48
C SER A 78 -2.64 -12.07 5.21
N SER A 79 -3.31 -11.56 6.24
CA SER A 79 -4.67 -11.00 6.15
C SER A 79 -4.73 -9.59 5.55
N LEU A 80 -3.58 -8.92 5.37
CA LEU A 80 -3.56 -7.59 4.77
C LEU A 80 -3.92 -7.63 3.29
N PRO A 81 -4.71 -6.65 2.79
CA PRO A 81 -5.16 -6.63 1.41
C PRO A 81 -3.98 -6.47 0.46
N ARG A 82 -3.80 -7.47 -0.41
CA ARG A 82 -2.78 -7.44 -1.46
C ARG A 82 -3.16 -6.43 -2.54
N GLY A 83 -2.15 -5.81 -3.15
CA GLY A 83 -2.34 -4.82 -4.23
C GLY A 83 -2.82 -3.44 -3.77
N LYS A 84 -2.92 -3.20 -2.46
CA LYS A 84 -3.12 -1.86 -1.89
C LYS A 84 -1.80 -1.33 -1.34
N THR A 85 -1.63 -0.01 -1.40
CA THR A 85 -0.53 0.67 -0.71
C THR A 85 -0.77 0.60 0.80
N ILE A 86 0.21 0.11 1.55
CA ILE A 86 0.17 0.10 3.01
C ILE A 86 0.87 1.37 3.50
N ILE A 87 0.12 2.27 4.14
CA ILE A 87 0.64 3.49 4.73
C ILE A 87 0.71 3.27 6.24
N VAL A 88 1.93 3.19 6.78
CA VAL A 88 2.16 2.99 8.21
C VAL A 88 2.42 4.34 8.86
N TYR A 89 1.81 4.58 10.03
CA TYR A 89 2.11 5.75 10.84
C TYR A 89 2.38 5.37 12.30
N CYS A 90 3.19 6.21 12.95
CA CYS A 90 3.50 6.19 14.36
C CYS A 90 3.69 7.63 14.85
N SER A 91 3.74 7.82 16.16
CA SER A 91 4.07 9.09 16.83
C SER A 91 5.45 9.03 17.46
#